data_AF-A0A7C6XEJ8-F1
#
_entry.id   AF-A0A7C6XEJ8-F1
#
_cell.length_a   1.000
_cell.length_b   1.000
_cell.length_c   1.000
_cell.angle_alpha   90.00
_cell.angle_beta   90.00
_cell.angle_gamma   90.00
#
_symmetry.space_group_name_H-M   'P 1'
#
loop_
_entity.id
_entity.type
_entity.pdbx_description
1 polymer ?
#
loop_
_entity_poly.entity_id
_entity_poly.type
_entity_poly.pdbx_seq_one_letter_code
_entity_poly.pdbx_strand_id
1 'polypeptide(L)'
;MQALSIAAAALLGYLAGSIPFGYLLVKALRGIDIRDYGSHNIGVSNVARVAGKGTAALCLLLDAGKGLVPVLLAQRMEAGPWGLMLAGTGACVGHAYSLVFLLKEGRFSRGKAVASGLGAVVGFSLLGAIPAGVLGAVLLVWGVCLGLFRFMSLASMAGAAAFAVAVWVTPVDLAYRVFGTVIFLFIVWKHKENLGRLIDGTEVRVGEKVPLANIDGDEVACAFVIHPFEMADCFKSRRFRLLAGWLPTGITRRLLRYMRPMKNDVITGITTRDGRRARVYLIGVPLLAEQIKKDEALAVKRAIQAAELAHHLGASVIGLGAFMSVVGEKGAAVQRHSPIPVTNGGSLTAGSVRLGLQALTERLSDQLESATVAVVGANGVV
;
A
#
# COMPACT_ATOMS: atom_id res chain seq x y z
N MET A 1 -40.15 -2.03 17.48
CA MET A 1 -39.02 -1.61 18.35
C MET A 1 -37.71 -2.28 17.95
N GLN A 2 -37.67 -3.61 17.78
CA GLN A 2 -36.43 -4.33 17.43
C GLN A 2 -35.74 -3.87 16.14
N ALA A 3 -36.49 -3.60 15.07
CA ALA A 3 -35.92 -3.08 13.82
C ALA A 3 -35.22 -1.72 14.00
N LEU A 4 -35.76 -0.85 14.87
CA LEU A 4 -35.15 0.43 15.22
C LEU A 4 -33.86 0.21 16.03
N SER A 5 -33.87 -0.73 16.98
CA SER A 5 -32.66 -1.12 17.72
C SER A 5 -31.55 -1.65 16.81
N ILE A 6 -31.90 -2.47 15.80
CA ILE A 6 -30.96 -3.00 14.81
C ILE A 6 -30.37 -1.87 13.96
N ALA A 7 -31.22 -0.98 13.43
CA ALA A 7 -30.77 0.15 12.61
C ALA A 7 -29.85 1.09 13.41
N ALA A 8 -30.23 1.39 14.66
CA ALA A 8 -29.43 2.22 15.54
C ALA A 8 -28.12 1.54 15.93
N ALA A 9 -28.09 0.23 16.17
CA ALA A 9 -26.87 -0.54 16.42
C ALA A 9 -25.90 -0.46 15.22
N ALA A 10 -26.40 -0.62 14.00
CA ALA A 10 -25.60 -0.48 12.77
C ALA A 10 -25.01 0.93 12.63
N LEU A 11 -25.84 1.96 12.87
CA LEU A 11 -25.43 3.37 12.80
C LEU A 11 -24.37 3.71 13.85
N LEU A 12 -24.58 3.31 15.11
CA LEU A 12 -23.62 3.50 16.19
C LEU A 12 -22.28 2.82 15.88
N GLY A 13 -22.34 1.59 15.34
CA GLY A 13 -21.17 0.89 14.81
C GLY A 13 -20.43 1.73 13.78
N TYR A 14 -21.12 2.20 12.73
CA TYR A 14 -20.51 2.99 11.65
C TYR A 14 -19.89 4.31 12.13
N LEU A 15 -20.59 5.03 13.01
CA LEU A 15 -20.10 6.29 13.57
C LEU A 15 -18.87 6.08 14.46
N ALA A 16 -18.89 5.09 15.34
CA ALA A 16 -17.74 4.75 16.18
C ALA A 16 -16.55 4.28 15.34
N GLY A 17 -16.80 3.43 14.33
CA GLY A 17 -15.80 2.97 13.37
C GLY A 17 -15.12 4.12 12.63
N SER A 18 -15.88 5.15 12.30
CA SER A 18 -15.43 6.30 11.50
C SER A 18 -14.41 7.21 12.20
N ILE A 19 -14.20 7.09 13.51
CA ILE A 19 -13.25 7.92 14.27
C ILE A 19 -11.81 7.50 13.95
N PRO A 20 -10.94 8.29 13.31
CA PRO A 20 -9.66 7.78 12.84
C PRO A 20 -8.54 7.85 13.90
N PHE A 21 -8.61 7.08 14.98
CA PHE A 21 -7.67 7.18 16.12
C PHE A 21 -6.19 7.11 15.76
N GLY A 22 -5.76 6.22 14.86
CA GLY A 22 -4.35 6.20 14.46
C GLY A 22 -3.87 7.48 13.77
N TYR A 23 -4.74 8.16 13.01
CA TYR A 23 -4.46 9.49 12.48
C TYR A 23 -4.43 10.54 13.60
N LEU A 24 -5.44 10.53 14.48
CA LEU A 24 -5.56 11.51 15.56
C LEU A 24 -4.37 11.44 16.54
N LEU A 25 -3.98 10.23 16.93
CA LEU A 25 -2.85 9.99 17.83
C LEU A 25 -1.52 10.46 17.22
N VAL A 26 -1.23 10.07 15.98
CA VAL A 26 0.01 10.49 15.32
C VAL A 26 0.04 12.00 15.11
N LYS A 27 -1.07 12.59 14.67
CA LYS A 27 -1.16 14.04 14.50
C LYS A 27 -0.96 14.78 15.82
N ALA A 28 -1.56 14.32 16.91
CA ALA A 28 -1.42 14.95 18.22
C ALA A 28 0.00 14.82 18.81
N LEU A 29 0.63 13.66 18.65
CA LEU A 29 1.93 13.37 19.29
C LEU A 29 3.14 13.77 18.43
N ARG A 30 2.99 13.80 17.11
CA ARG A 30 4.10 14.02 16.16
C ARG A 30 3.88 15.22 15.24
N GLY A 31 2.69 15.83 15.22
CA GLY A 31 2.38 16.98 14.35
C GLY A 31 2.29 16.65 12.86
N ILE A 32 2.44 15.38 12.47
CA ILE A 32 2.47 14.93 11.06
C ILE A 32 1.23 14.13 10.68
N ASP A 33 0.93 14.08 9.38
CA ASP A 33 -0.11 13.21 8.85
C ASP A 33 0.45 11.81 8.59
N ILE A 34 0.00 10.81 9.37
CA ILE A 34 0.45 9.42 9.22
C ILE A 34 0.24 8.84 7.81
N ARG A 35 -0.68 9.42 7.03
CA ARG A 35 -0.99 8.95 5.68
C ARG A 35 0.09 9.33 4.68
N ASP A 36 1.03 10.19 5.04
CA ASP A 36 2.17 10.53 4.18
C ASP A 36 3.37 9.61 4.42
N TYR A 37 3.28 8.69 5.39
CA TYR A 37 4.40 7.86 5.82
C TYR A 37 4.08 6.36 5.80
N GLY A 38 5.12 5.56 5.57
CA GLY A 38 5.13 4.12 5.73
C GLY A 38 4.23 3.39 4.75
N SER A 39 3.03 3.00 5.18
CA SER A 39 2.05 2.26 4.36
C SER A 39 0.81 3.06 3.99
N HIS A 40 0.78 4.38 4.28
CA HIS A 40 -0.36 5.30 4.03
C HIS A 40 -1.65 4.93 4.75
N ASN A 41 -1.58 3.94 5.63
CA ASN A 41 -2.71 3.46 6.40
C ASN A 41 -2.65 4.08 7.79
N ILE A 42 -3.82 4.41 8.32
CA ILE A 42 -3.99 4.90 9.69
C ILE A 42 -3.96 3.78 10.74
N GLY A 43 -3.69 2.54 10.33
CA GLY A 43 -3.77 1.37 11.20
C GLY A 43 -2.54 1.18 12.08
N VAL A 44 -2.72 0.37 13.13
CA VAL A 44 -1.73 0.02 14.18
C VAL A 44 -0.33 -0.24 13.65
N SER A 45 -0.19 -1.03 12.58
CA SER A 45 1.14 -1.40 12.05
C SER A 45 1.91 -0.21 11.50
N ASN A 46 1.21 0.78 10.93
CA ASN A 46 1.84 2.01 10.46
C ASN A 46 2.15 2.95 11.62
N VAL A 47 1.24 3.04 12.59
CA VAL A 47 1.46 3.79 13.83
C VAL A 47 2.71 3.29 14.55
N ALA A 48 2.93 1.97 14.60
CA ALA A 48 4.13 1.38 15.20
C ALA A 48 5.42 1.83 14.52
N ARG A 49 5.39 2.00 13.19
CA ARG A 49 6.54 2.46 12.41
C ARG A 49 6.78 3.96 12.59
N VAL A 50 5.71 4.76 12.55
CA VAL A 50 5.79 6.23 12.52
C VAL A 50 5.94 6.83 13.93
N ALA A 51 5.20 6.31 14.90
CA ALA A 51 5.09 6.90 16.24
C ALA A 51 5.49 5.95 17.38
N GLY A 52 6.01 4.76 17.06
CA GLY A 52 6.55 3.80 18.02
C GLY A 52 5.53 2.83 18.62
N LYS A 53 6.03 1.81 19.31
CA LYS A 53 5.24 0.68 19.83
C LYS A 53 4.19 1.10 20.88
N GLY A 54 4.52 2.05 21.76
CA GLY A 54 3.58 2.54 22.78
C GLY A 54 2.34 3.19 22.15
N THR A 55 2.53 4.10 21.21
CA THR A 55 1.45 4.73 20.45
C THR A 55 0.64 3.71 19.65
N ALA A 56 1.30 2.69 19.10
CA ALA A 56 0.62 1.61 18.38
C ALA A 56 -0.25 0.74 19.29
N ALA A 57 0.21 0.43 20.51
CA ALA A 57 -0.58 -0.31 21.48
C ALA A 57 -1.84 0.48 21.87
N LEU A 58 -1.71 1.79 22.13
CA LEU A 58 -2.87 2.64 22.38
C LEU A 58 -3.81 2.70 21.17
N CYS A 59 -3.27 2.86 19.96
CA CYS A 59 -4.06 2.82 18.73
C CYS A 59 -4.82 1.49 18.58
N LEU A 60 -4.20 0.36 18.91
CA LEU A 60 -4.83 -0.96 18.86
C LEU A 60 -6.00 -1.05 19.84
N LEU A 61 -5.80 -0.61 21.08
CA LEU A 61 -6.84 -0.60 22.11
C LEU A 61 -8.03 0.26 21.67
N LEU A 62 -7.77 1.47 21.18
CA LEU A 62 -8.83 2.37 20.71
C LEU A 62 -9.54 1.85 19.45
N ASP A 63 -8.80 1.32 18.47
CA ASP A 63 -9.39 0.77 17.25
C ASP A 63 -10.19 -0.51 17.52
N ALA A 64 -9.78 -1.35 18.47
CA ALA A 64 -10.56 -2.48 18.96
C ALA A 64 -11.80 -2.02 19.74
N GLY A 65 -11.66 -0.96 20.55
CA GLY A 65 -12.78 -0.32 21.24
C GLY A 65 -13.92 0.09 20.30
N LYS A 66 -13.62 0.53 19.07
CA LYS A 66 -14.64 0.85 18.06
C LYS A 66 -15.53 -0.32 17.67
N GLY A 67 -15.01 -1.54 17.71
CA GLY A 67 -15.80 -2.74 17.45
C GLY A 67 -16.50 -3.26 18.70
N LEU A 68 -15.79 -3.22 19.84
CA LEU A 68 -16.29 -3.73 21.10
C LEU A 68 -17.45 -2.90 21.65
N VAL A 69 -17.27 -1.58 21.77
CA VAL A 69 -18.24 -0.71 22.46
C VAL A 69 -19.61 -0.70 21.77
N PRO A 70 -19.72 -0.52 20.44
CA PRO A 70 -21.03 -0.57 19.77
C PRO A 70 -21.72 -1.93 19.88
N VAL A 71 -20.97 -3.04 19.91
CA VAL A 71 -21.54 -4.38 20.11
C VAL A 71 -22.14 -4.50 21.52
N LEU A 72 -21.44 -4.03 22.55
CA LEU A 72 -21.98 -4.01 23.92
C LEU A 72 -23.20 -3.08 24.05
N LEU A 73 -23.21 -1.94 23.37
CA LEU A 73 -24.36 -1.05 23.33
C LEU A 73 -25.55 -1.68 22.60
N ALA A 74 -25.32 -2.36 21.47
CA ALA A 74 -26.36 -3.08 20.73
C ALA A 74 -27.04 -4.15 21.58
N GLN A 75 -26.28 -4.81 22.47
CA GLN A 75 -26.84 -5.74 23.45
C GLN A 75 -27.79 -5.04 24.43
N ARG A 76 -27.41 -3.87 24.96
CA ARG A 76 -28.28 -3.08 25.86
C ARG A 76 -29.54 -2.56 25.18
N MET A 77 -29.54 -2.47 23.86
CA MET A 77 -30.69 -2.07 23.05
C MET A 77 -31.56 -3.26 22.64
N GLU A 78 -31.23 -4.47 23.13
CA GLU A 78 -31.92 -5.72 22.80
C GLU A 78 -32.02 -5.96 21.28
N ALA A 79 -30.99 -5.54 20.53
CA ALA A 79 -31.00 -5.58 19.08
C ALA A 79 -30.88 -7.01 18.49
N GLY A 80 -30.69 -8.02 19.35
CA GLY A 80 -30.54 -9.43 18.98
C GLY A 80 -29.27 -9.72 18.17
N PRO A 81 -29.06 -10.99 17.76
CA PRO A 81 -27.83 -11.42 17.07
C PRO A 81 -27.52 -10.60 15.81
N TRP A 82 -28.55 -10.28 15.02
CA TRP A 82 -28.41 -9.46 13.81
C TRP A 82 -28.00 -8.01 14.13
N GLY A 83 -28.52 -7.42 15.21
CA GLY A 83 -28.13 -6.07 15.64
C GLY A 83 -26.68 -6.01 16.13
N LEU A 84 -26.25 -7.00 16.92
CA LEU A 84 -24.85 -7.13 17.36
C LEU A 84 -23.91 -7.28 16.18
N MET A 85 -24.25 -8.17 15.23
CA MET A 85 -23.49 -8.37 14.00
C MET A 85 -23.39 -7.07 13.19
N LEU A 86 -24.50 -6.36 13.02
CA LEU A 86 -24.54 -5.12 12.23
C LEU A 86 -23.79 -3.97 12.92
N ALA A 87 -23.76 -3.91 14.25
CA ALA A 87 -22.90 -2.99 15.00
C ALA A 87 -21.41 -3.26 14.72
N GLY A 88 -20.99 -4.53 14.80
CA GLY A 88 -19.61 -4.92 14.48
C GLY A 88 -19.25 -4.66 13.01
N THR A 89 -20.16 -4.96 12.09
CA THR A 89 -19.99 -4.69 10.65
C THR A 89 -19.89 -3.20 10.38
N GLY A 90 -20.78 -2.41 10.98
CA GLY A 90 -20.75 -0.95 10.93
C GLY A 90 -19.41 -0.40 11.38
N ALA A 91 -18.87 -0.89 12.50
CA ALA A 91 -17.55 -0.46 12.99
C ALA A 91 -16.41 -0.76 11.99
N CYS A 92 -16.42 -1.95 11.38
CA CYS A 92 -15.45 -2.32 10.36
C CYS A 92 -15.55 -1.45 9.11
N VAL A 93 -16.78 -1.22 8.63
CA VAL A 93 -17.07 -0.37 7.46
C VAL A 93 -16.69 1.07 7.76
N GLY A 94 -17.03 1.62 8.93
CA GLY A 94 -16.66 2.96 9.36
C GLY A 94 -15.15 3.14 9.47
N HIS A 95 -14.42 2.14 9.99
CA HIS A 95 -12.96 2.22 10.02
C HIS A 95 -12.35 2.26 8.60
N ALA A 96 -12.88 1.43 7.70
CA ALA A 96 -12.40 1.30 6.33
C ALA A 96 -12.87 2.42 5.39
N TYR A 97 -14.00 3.05 5.70
CA TYR A 97 -14.68 4.10 4.93
C TYR A 97 -15.20 5.18 5.89
N SER A 98 -14.25 5.83 6.56
CA SER A 98 -14.54 6.79 7.61
C SER A 98 -15.31 7.99 7.07
N LEU A 99 -16.47 8.25 7.68
CA LEU A 99 -17.30 9.43 7.42
C LEU A 99 -16.53 10.73 7.67
N VAL A 100 -15.66 10.75 8.68
CA VAL A 100 -14.84 11.92 9.03
C VAL A 100 -13.96 12.35 7.85
N PHE A 101 -13.31 11.40 7.18
CA PHE A 101 -12.49 11.74 6.01
C PHE A 101 -13.33 12.06 4.78
N LEU A 102 -14.48 11.40 4.60
CA LEU A 102 -15.39 11.75 3.52
C LEU A 102 -15.84 13.21 3.63
N LEU A 103 -16.32 13.62 4.79
CA LEU A 103 -16.80 14.98 5.03
C LEU A 103 -15.69 16.03 4.94
N LYS A 104 -14.47 15.69 5.39
CA LYS A 104 -13.35 16.63 5.45
C LYS A 104 -12.58 16.75 4.13
N GLU A 105 -12.45 15.67 3.38
CA GLU A 105 -11.52 15.56 2.24
C GLU A 105 -12.17 15.02 0.95
N GLY A 106 -13.48 14.71 0.97
CA GLY A 106 -14.17 14.13 -0.19
C GLY A 106 -13.70 12.72 -0.55
N ARG A 107 -12.92 12.06 0.32
CA ARG A 107 -12.36 10.72 0.08
C ARG A 107 -12.33 9.87 1.35
N PHE A 108 -12.51 8.57 1.19
CA PHE A 108 -12.50 7.62 2.30
C PHE A 108 -11.09 7.28 2.81
N SER A 109 -11.00 6.83 4.07
CA SER A 109 -9.78 6.24 4.63
C SER A 109 -9.37 4.95 3.90
N ARG A 110 -8.11 4.55 4.06
CA ARG A 110 -7.60 3.25 3.59
C ARG A 110 -7.60 2.16 4.68
N GLY A 111 -8.25 2.41 5.83
CA GLY A 111 -8.26 1.51 6.99
C GLY A 111 -8.65 0.07 6.65
N LYS A 112 -8.05 -0.92 7.32
CA LYS A 112 -8.17 -2.36 7.00
C LYS A 112 -9.11 -3.14 7.91
N ALA A 113 -9.65 -2.49 8.94
CA ALA A 113 -10.67 -3.01 9.86
C ALA A 113 -10.28 -4.24 10.70
N VAL A 114 -9.01 -4.66 10.73
CA VAL A 114 -8.58 -5.83 11.51
C VAL A 114 -8.80 -5.64 13.01
N ALA A 115 -8.33 -4.53 13.57
CA ALA A 115 -8.47 -4.24 15.00
C ALA A 115 -9.94 -4.04 15.42
N SER A 116 -10.71 -3.29 14.63
CA SER A 116 -12.15 -3.10 14.89
C SER A 116 -12.94 -4.40 14.74
N GLY A 117 -12.60 -5.25 13.77
CA GLY A 117 -13.18 -6.60 13.64
C GLY A 117 -12.84 -7.48 14.84
N LEU A 118 -11.58 -7.50 15.29
CA LEU A 118 -11.19 -8.21 16.51
C LEU A 118 -11.95 -7.70 17.74
N GLY A 119 -12.13 -6.38 17.87
CA GLY A 119 -12.94 -5.79 18.93
C GLY A 119 -14.39 -6.27 18.92
N ALA A 120 -15.01 -6.37 17.74
CA ALA A 120 -16.36 -6.93 17.62
C ALA A 120 -16.41 -8.41 18.03
N VAL A 121 -15.43 -9.22 17.60
CA VAL A 121 -15.31 -10.64 17.98
C VAL A 121 -15.12 -10.79 19.49
N VAL A 122 -14.29 -9.95 20.12
CA VAL A 122 -14.17 -9.89 21.58
C VAL A 122 -15.51 -9.54 22.22
N GLY A 123 -16.26 -8.58 21.67
CA GLY A 123 -17.61 -8.24 22.14
C GLY A 123 -18.57 -9.43 22.08
N PHE A 124 -18.61 -10.16 20.96
CA PHE A 124 -19.43 -11.37 20.83
C PHE A 124 -19.02 -12.44 21.84
N SER A 125 -17.71 -12.61 22.08
CA SER A 125 -17.21 -13.59 23.06
C SER A 125 -17.57 -13.20 24.49
N LEU A 126 -17.47 -11.92 24.86
CA LEU A 126 -17.78 -11.44 26.21
C LEU A 126 -19.27 -11.56 26.53
N LEU A 127 -20.12 -11.43 25.51
CA LEU A 127 -21.56 -11.60 25.63
C LEU A 127 -21.99 -13.08 25.59
N GLY A 128 -21.05 -14.02 25.46
CA GLY A 128 -21.35 -15.46 25.34
C GLY A 128 -21.99 -15.85 24.00
N ALA A 129 -22.04 -14.93 23.04
CA ALA A 129 -22.67 -15.15 21.74
C ALA A 129 -21.84 -16.05 20.80
N ILE A 130 -20.52 -16.09 21.04
CA ILE A 130 -19.61 -17.09 20.46
C ILE A 130 -18.80 -17.76 21.57
N PRO A 131 -18.46 -19.05 21.44
CA PRO A 131 -17.62 -19.73 22.42
C PRO A 131 -16.23 -19.08 22.53
N ALA A 132 -15.68 -19.02 23.75
CA ALA A 132 -14.32 -18.49 23.98
C ALA A 132 -13.24 -19.22 23.16
N GLY A 133 -13.45 -20.51 22.84
CA GLY A 133 -12.58 -21.28 21.95
C GLY A 133 -12.47 -20.71 20.54
N VAL A 134 -13.52 -20.04 20.03
CA VAL A 134 -13.48 -19.37 18.72
C VAL A 134 -12.50 -18.19 18.76
N LEU A 135 -12.59 -17.33 19.78
CA LEU A 135 -11.63 -16.23 19.96
C LEU A 135 -10.21 -16.76 20.19
N GLY A 136 -10.07 -17.82 21.00
CA GLY A 136 -8.79 -18.50 21.22
C GLY A 136 -8.15 -18.99 19.91
N ALA A 137 -8.92 -19.62 19.02
CA ALA A 137 -8.44 -20.08 17.71
C ALA A 137 -7.96 -18.93 16.83
N VAL A 138 -8.68 -17.79 16.82
CA VAL A 138 -8.28 -16.58 16.07
C VAL A 138 -6.93 -16.06 16.56
N LEU A 139 -6.78 -15.89 17.88
CA LEU A 139 -5.54 -15.39 18.48
C LEU A 139 -4.37 -16.36 18.28
N LEU A 140 -4.63 -17.67 18.39
CA LEU A 140 -3.64 -18.72 18.16
C LEU A 140 -3.13 -18.70 16.73
N VAL A 141 -4.02 -18.78 15.73
CA VAL A 141 -3.63 -18.79 14.31
C VAL A 141 -2.91 -17.49 13.95
N TRP A 142 -3.44 -16.34 14.39
CA TRP A 142 -2.78 -15.05 14.18
C TRP A 142 -1.38 -15.03 14.79
N GLY A 143 -1.23 -15.46 16.04
CA GLY A 143 0.04 -15.47 16.77
C GLY A 143 1.07 -16.42 16.15
N VAL A 144 0.66 -17.63 15.78
CA VAL A 144 1.51 -18.62 15.10
C VAL A 144 1.97 -18.09 13.74
N CYS A 145 1.05 -17.57 12.92
CA CYS A 145 1.42 -16.99 11.62
C CYS A 145 2.36 -15.79 11.77
N LEU A 146 2.14 -14.93 12.78
CA LEU A 146 3.02 -13.80 13.04
C LEU A 146 4.41 -14.25 13.52
N GLY A 147 4.47 -15.24 14.42
CA GLY A 147 5.72 -15.77 14.95
C GLY A 147 6.59 -16.44 13.87
N LEU A 148 5.97 -17.27 13.03
CA LEU A 148 6.68 -18.03 11.99
C LEU A 148 7.10 -17.15 10.82
N PHE A 149 6.20 -16.32 10.28
CA PHE A 149 6.45 -15.60 9.03
C PHE A 149 6.82 -14.14 9.22
N ARG A 150 6.52 -13.55 10.39
CA ARG A 150 6.77 -12.14 10.71
C ARG A 150 6.08 -11.15 9.78
N PHE A 151 5.02 -11.56 9.08
CA PHE A 151 4.20 -10.67 8.26
C PHE A 151 2.88 -10.35 8.95
N MET A 152 2.71 -9.08 9.35
CA MET A 152 1.48 -8.61 10.02
C MET A 152 0.24 -8.77 9.13
N SER A 153 0.38 -8.54 7.82
CA SER A 153 -0.69 -8.72 6.83
C SER A 153 -1.14 -10.16 6.70
N LEU A 154 -0.20 -11.12 6.62
CA LEU A 154 -0.48 -12.55 6.56
C LEU A 154 -1.18 -13.03 7.85
N ALA A 155 -0.63 -12.68 9.01
CA ALA A 155 -1.21 -13.04 10.31
C ALA A 155 -2.66 -12.53 10.44
N SER A 156 -2.92 -11.29 10.03
CA SER A 156 -4.26 -10.68 10.06
C SER A 156 -5.27 -11.41 9.16
N MET A 157 -4.86 -11.78 7.95
CA MET A 157 -5.73 -12.55 7.04
C MET A 157 -5.95 -13.98 7.56
N ALA A 158 -4.92 -14.62 8.12
CA ALA A 158 -5.03 -15.96 8.69
C ALA A 158 -5.94 -15.98 9.92
N GLY A 159 -5.84 -15.00 10.81
CA GLY A 159 -6.76 -14.84 11.95
C GLY A 159 -8.22 -14.62 11.51
N ALA A 160 -8.43 -13.80 10.48
CA ALA A 160 -9.78 -13.62 9.91
C ALA A 160 -10.32 -14.90 9.26
N ALA A 161 -9.47 -15.68 8.58
CA ALA A 161 -9.84 -16.98 8.02
C ALA A 161 -10.18 -17.98 9.14
N ALA A 162 -9.38 -18.03 10.20
CA ALA A 162 -9.62 -18.87 11.36
C ALA A 162 -10.96 -18.53 12.02
N PHE A 163 -11.30 -17.24 12.15
CA PHE A 163 -12.61 -16.82 12.64
C PHE A 163 -13.73 -17.34 11.75
N ALA A 164 -13.64 -17.11 10.44
CA ALA A 164 -14.65 -17.57 9.47
C ALA A 164 -14.86 -19.09 9.56
N VAL A 165 -13.80 -19.89 9.61
CA VAL A 165 -13.92 -21.35 9.75
C VAL A 165 -14.51 -21.72 11.10
N ALA A 166 -14.01 -21.13 12.20
CA ALA A 166 -14.42 -21.48 13.55
C ALA A 166 -15.92 -21.26 13.82
N VAL A 167 -16.52 -20.18 13.29
CA VAL A 167 -17.97 -19.93 13.44
C VAL A 167 -18.84 -20.91 12.64
N TRP A 168 -18.32 -21.53 11.59
CA TRP A 168 -19.05 -22.54 10.82
C TRP A 168 -18.99 -23.93 11.46
N VAL A 169 -17.93 -24.23 12.23
CA VAL A 169 -17.74 -25.52 12.91
C VAL A 169 -18.20 -25.52 14.38
N THR A 170 -18.75 -24.40 14.86
CA THR A 170 -19.30 -24.27 16.21
C THR A 170 -20.80 -23.96 16.18
N PRO A 171 -21.55 -24.34 17.24
CA PRO A 171 -22.98 -24.05 17.33
C PRO A 171 -23.18 -22.58 17.72
N VAL A 172 -23.09 -21.69 16.75
CA VAL A 172 -23.36 -20.24 16.89
C VAL A 172 -24.50 -19.81 15.95
N ASP A 173 -25.16 -18.71 16.30
CA ASP A 173 -26.23 -18.12 15.49
C ASP A 173 -25.76 -17.76 14.06
N LEU A 174 -26.67 -17.85 13.10
CA LEU A 174 -26.41 -17.55 11.69
C LEU A 174 -25.82 -16.14 11.48
N ALA A 175 -26.22 -15.16 12.28
CA ALA A 175 -25.69 -13.80 12.19
C ALA A 175 -24.16 -13.77 12.33
N TYR A 176 -23.58 -14.54 13.26
CA TYR A 176 -22.13 -14.57 13.49
C TYR A 176 -21.38 -15.34 12.39
N ARG A 177 -22.03 -16.34 11.77
CA ARG A 177 -21.49 -17.06 10.60
C ARG A 177 -21.39 -16.13 9.39
N VAL A 178 -22.46 -15.39 9.12
CA VAL A 178 -22.50 -14.36 8.08
C VAL A 178 -21.45 -13.30 8.35
N PHE A 179 -21.36 -12.80 9.59
CA PHE A 179 -20.31 -11.85 10.00
C PHE A 179 -18.92 -12.39 9.66
N GLY A 180 -18.60 -13.61 10.08
CA GLY A 180 -17.30 -14.24 9.87
C GLY A 180 -16.91 -14.36 8.40
N THR A 181 -17.84 -14.83 7.55
CA THR A 181 -17.59 -14.93 6.11
C THR A 181 -17.40 -13.55 5.48
N VAL A 182 -18.29 -12.60 5.77
CA VAL A 182 -18.25 -11.25 5.16
C VAL A 182 -16.99 -10.50 5.61
N ILE A 183 -16.66 -10.52 6.90
CA ILE A 183 -15.50 -9.78 7.41
C ILE A 183 -14.18 -10.39 6.92
N PHE A 184 -14.11 -11.72 6.77
CA PHE A 184 -12.95 -12.37 6.17
C PHE A 184 -12.74 -11.89 4.73
N LEU A 185 -13.76 -12.00 3.87
CA LEU A 185 -13.67 -11.55 2.48
C LEU A 185 -13.32 -10.06 2.39
N PHE A 186 -13.91 -9.24 3.26
CA PHE A 186 -13.62 -7.82 3.34
C PHE A 186 -12.16 -7.55 3.73
N ILE A 187 -11.64 -8.20 4.77
CA ILE A 187 -10.25 -8.06 5.22
C ILE A 187 -9.28 -8.51 4.12
N VAL A 188 -9.53 -9.65 3.45
CA VAL A 188 -8.69 -10.11 2.32
C VAL A 188 -8.69 -9.08 1.20
N TRP A 189 -9.86 -8.55 0.83
CA TRP A 189 -9.95 -7.51 -0.19
C TRP A 189 -9.17 -6.24 0.18
N LYS A 190 -9.25 -5.80 1.44
CA LYS A 190 -8.46 -4.66 1.95
C LYS A 190 -6.95 -4.96 2.01
N HIS A 191 -6.54 -6.22 1.96
CA HIS A 191 -5.15 -6.65 1.95
C HIS A 191 -4.60 -7.02 0.57
N LYS A 192 -5.35 -6.82 -0.53
CA LYS A 192 -4.91 -7.16 -1.90
C LYS A 192 -3.53 -6.61 -2.29
N GLU A 193 -3.18 -5.41 -1.83
CA GLU A 193 -1.86 -4.82 -2.07
C GLU A 193 -0.76 -5.50 -1.26
N ASN A 194 -1.05 -5.88 -0.01
CA ASN A 194 -0.13 -6.65 0.83
C ASN A 194 0.09 -8.05 0.28
N LEU A 195 -0.96 -8.69 -0.24
CA LEU A 195 -0.86 -9.99 -0.89
C LEU A 195 0.04 -9.90 -2.14
N GLY A 196 -0.10 -8.84 -2.93
CA GLY A 196 0.83 -8.55 -4.03
C GLY A 196 2.28 -8.47 -3.55
N ARG A 197 2.55 -7.68 -2.51
CA ARG A 197 3.90 -7.55 -1.95
C ARG A 197 4.44 -8.84 -1.32
N LEU A 198 3.57 -9.68 -0.73
CA LEU A 198 3.95 -10.99 -0.21
C LEU A 198 4.42 -11.91 -1.35
N ILE A 199 3.66 -11.96 -2.45
CA ILE A 199 4.01 -12.73 -3.65
C ILE A 199 5.32 -12.20 -4.26
N ASP A 200 5.47 -10.88 -4.31
CA ASP A 200 6.65 -10.21 -4.83
C ASP A 200 7.88 -10.32 -3.90
N GLY A 201 7.70 -10.82 -2.67
CA GLY A 201 8.77 -10.89 -1.67
C GLY A 201 9.21 -9.52 -1.14
N THR A 202 8.38 -8.47 -1.33
CA THR A 202 8.67 -7.08 -0.97
C THR A 202 7.84 -6.58 0.23
N GLU A 203 7.00 -7.43 0.81
CA GLU A 203 6.25 -7.11 2.03
C GLU A 203 7.20 -6.99 3.22
N VAL A 204 7.01 -5.94 4.01
CA VAL A 204 7.87 -5.62 5.15
C VAL A 204 7.62 -6.58 6.31
N ARG A 205 8.69 -7.14 6.88
CA ARG A 205 8.60 -7.97 8.09
C ARG A 205 8.46 -7.11 9.34
N VAL A 206 7.75 -7.63 10.35
CA VAL A 206 7.67 -6.99 11.66
C VAL A 206 9.07 -6.90 12.28
N GLY A 207 9.44 -5.70 12.73
CA GLY A 207 10.76 -5.39 13.26
C GLY A 207 11.79 -4.96 12.22
N GLU A 208 11.49 -5.10 10.93
CA GLU A 208 12.32 -4.53 9.87
C GLU A 208 12.16 -3.01 9.86
N LYS A 209 13.29 -2.29 9.75
CA LYS A 209 13.27 -0.83 9.64
C LYS A 209 12.77 -0.46 8.24
N VAL A 210 11.61 0.17 8.18
CA VAL A 210 11.14 0.88 6.98
C VAL A 210 11.59 2.32 7.14
N PRO A 211 12.43 2.84 6.23
CA PRO A 211 12.83 4.23 6.31
C PRO A 211 11.63 5.09 6.03
N LEU A 212 11.41 6.06 6.91
CA LEU A 212 10.36 7.03 6.75
C LEU A 212 11.04 8.34 6.37
N ALA A 213 10.96 8.69 5.09
CA ALA A 213 11.50 9.95 4.60
C ALA A 213 10.96 11.11 5.44
N ASN A 214 11.83 12.07 5.77
CA ASN A 214 11.52 13.24 6.61
C ASN A 214 11.16 12.92 8.08
N ILE A 215 11.32 11.67 8.54
CA ILE A 215 11.28 11.29 9.96
C ILE A 215 12.65 10.76 10.39
N ASP A 216 13.25 9.91 9.58
CA ASP A 216 14.60 9.40 9.80
C ASP A 216 15.61 10.33 9.11
N GLY A 217 16.29 11.20 9.87
CA GLY A 217 17.24 12.18 9.32
C GLY A 217 18.44 11.57 8.57
N ASP A 218 18.74 10.30 8.83
CA ASP A 218 19.90 9.58 8.31
C ASP A 218 19.62 8.82 7.00
N GLU A 219 18.42 8.90 6.44
CA GLU A 219 18.04 8.14 5.24
C GLU A 219 17.20 8.96 4.26
N VAL A 220 17.55 8.87 2.97
CA VAL A 220 16.82 9.51 1.86
C VAL A 220 16.26 8.46 0.92
N ALA A 221 15.08 8.74 0.36
CA ALA A 221 14.44 7.87 -0.60
C ALA A 221 14.25 8.57 -1.94
N CYS A 222 14.50 7.86 -3.03
CA CYS A 222 14.13 8.26 -4.39
C CYS A 222 13.48 7.09 -5.12
N ALA A 223 12.86 7.36 -6.26
CA ALA A 223 12.24 6.33 -7.10
C ALA A 223 12.70 6.44 -8.55
N PHE A 224 12.72 5.30 -9.25
CA PHE A 224 12.91 5.22 -10.69
C PHE A 224 11.77 4.44 -11.33
N VAL A 225 11.21 5.02 -12.38
CA VAL A 225 10.24 4.34 -13.23
C VAL A 225 10.97 3.39 -14.16
N ILE A 226 10.54 2.14 -14.16
CA ILE A 226 10.96 1.11 -15.12
C ILE A 226 9.75 0.63 -15.92
N HIS A 227 9.97 0.10 -17.11
CA HIS A 227 8.91 -0.51 -17.92
C HIS A 227 9.46 -1.78 -18.60
N PRO A 228 8.61 -2.76 -18.93
CA PRO A 228 9.04 -3.93 -19.69
C PRO A 228 9.51 -3.51 -21.09
N PHE A 229 10.64 -4.05 -21.53
CA PHE A 229 11.13 -3.85 -22.89
C PHE A 229 10.36 -4.76 -23.85
N GLU A 230 10.16 -6.01 -23.43
CA GLU A 230 9.41 -7.03 -24.16
C GLU A 230 8.31 -7.67 -23.30
N MET A 231 7.39 -8.37 -23.96
CA MET A 231 6.31 -9.10 -23.26
C MET A 231 6.84 -10.10 -22.23
N ALA A 232 7.97 -10.76 -22.53
CA ALA A 232 8.60 -11.72 -21.61
C ALA A 232 9.00 -11.06 -20.27
N ASP A 233 9.35 -9.78 -20.26
CA ASP A 233 9.75 -9.07 -19.03
C ASP A 233 8.60 -8.93 -18.04
N CYS A 234 7.35 -8.85 -18.53
CA CYS A 234 6.17 -8.80 -17.66
C CYS A 234 6.08 -10.03 -16.75
N PHE A 235 6.52 -11.18 -17.27
CA PHE A 235 6.48 -12.47 -16.59
C PHE A 235 7.74 -12.78 -15.77
N LYS A 236 8.78 -11.92 -15.81
CA LYS A 236 9.96 -12.06 -14.93
C LYS A 236 9.62 -11.76 -13.47
N SER A 237 8.65 -10.86 -13.25
CA SER A 237 8.13 -10.54 -11.91
C SER A 237 7.55 -11.79 -11.23
N ARG A 238 7.79 -11.96 -9.93
CA ARG A 238 7.29 -13.14 -9.18
C ARG A 238 5.76 -13.26 -9.28
N ARG A 239 5.05 -12.13 -9.28
CA ARG A 239 3.59 -12.06 -9.40
C ARG A 239 3.01 -12.73 -10.63
N PHE A 240 3.66 -12.53 -11.77
CA PHE A 240 3.12 -12.96 -13.07
C PHE A 240 3.87 -14.15 -13.65
N ARG A 241 4.96 -14.61 -13.02
CA ARG A 241 5.74 -15.76 -13.46
C ARG A 241 4.90 -17.01 -13.70
N LEU A 242 3.93 -17.29 -12.83
CA LEU A 242 3.05 -18.45 -12.97
C LEU A 242 2.03 -18.32 -14.12
N LEU A 243 1.80 -17.11 -14.61
CA LEU A 243 0.94 -16.84 -15.76
C LEU A 243 1.72 -16.89 -17.09
N ALA A 244 3.04 -17.09 -17.04
CA ALA A 244 3.86 -17.25 -18.23
C ALA A 244 3.37 -18.46 -19.04
N GLY A 245 3.11 -18.25 -20.34
CA GLY A 245 2.63 -19.30 -21.25
C GLY A 245 1.12 -19.58 -21.17
N TRP A 246 0.42 -19.12 -20.14
CA TRP A 246 -1.03 -19.31 -20.01
C TRP A 246 -1.87 -18.21 -20.66
N LEU A 247 -1.37 -16.97 -20.71
CA LEU A 247 -2.09 -15.87 -21.36
C LEU A 247 -1.61 -15.64 -22.80
N PRO A 248 -2.54 -15.63 -23.79
CA PRO A 248 -2.25 -15.13 -25.13
C PRO A 248 -1.68 -13.72 -25.10
N THR A 249 -0.68 -13.44 -25.94
CA THR A 249 0.04 -12.16 -26.01
C THR A 249 -0.89 -10.97 -26.24
N GLY A 250 -1.91 -11.12 -27.11
CA GLY A 250 -2.90 -10.08 -27.38
C GLY A 250 -3.75 -9.71 -26.15
N ILE A 251 -4.14 -10.70 -25.35
CA ILE A 251 -4.89 -10.47 -24.11
C ILE A 251 -4.00 -9.78 -23.09
N THR A 252 -2.79 -10.28 -22.88
CA THR A 252 -1.83 -9.67 -21.94
C THR A 252 -1.56 -8.21 -22.30
N ARG A 253 -1.32 -7.90 -23.59
CA ARG A 253 -1.11 -6.54 -24.07
C ARG A 253 -2.29 -5.62 -23.74
N ARG A 254 -3.53 -6.13 -23.83
CA ARG A 254 -4.73 -5.37 -23.48
C ARG A 254 -4.86 -5.18 -21.97
N LEU A 255 -4.57 -6.21 -21.17
CA LEU A 255 -4.63 -6.14 -19.71
C LEU A 255 -3.63 -5.15 -19.12
N LEU A 256 -2.41 -5.10 -19.66
CA LEU A 256 -1.35 -4.15 -19.27
C LEU A 256 -1.85 -2.70 -19.25
N ARG A 257 -2.71 -2.31 -20.20
CA ARG A 257 -3.30 -0.95 -20.26
C ARG A 257 -4.16 -0.60 -19.06
N TYR A 258 -4.69 -1.57 -18.33
CA TYR A 258 -5.54 -1.34 -17.16
C TYR A 258 -4.75 -1.41 -15.84
N MET A 259 -3.59 -2.06 -15.86
CA MET A 259 -2.75 -2.26 -14.68
C MET A 259 -2.15 -0.93 -14.20
N ARG A 260 -2.18 -0.73 -12.88
CA ARG A 260 -1.56 0.44 -12.23
C ARG A 260 -0.06 0.20 -11.99
N PRO A 261 0.73 1.27 -11.87
CA PRO A 261 2.13 1.14 -11.46
C PRO A 261 2.27 0.42 -10.12
N MET A 262 3.38 -0.30 -9.96
CA MET A 262 3.65 -1.07 -8.74
C MET A 262 5.12 -1.00 -8.34
N LYS A 263 5.40 -1.15 -7.05
CA LYS A 263 6.78 -1.32 -6.57
C LYS A 263 7.24 -2.73 -6.96
N ASN A 264 8.18 -2.81 -7.88
CA ASN A 264 8.77 -4.07 -8.31
C ASN A 264 9.94 -4.46 -7.42
N ASP A 265 10.75 -3.50 -7.01
CA ASP A 265 11.93 -3.77 -6.19
C ASP A 265 12.40 -2.54 -5.39
N VAL A 266 13.45 -2.72 -4.58
CA VAL A 266 14.15 -1.67 -3.86
C VAL A 266 15.65 -1.93 -3.83
N ILE A 267 16.44 -0.94 -4.25
CA ILE A 267 17.90 -0.97 -4.12
C ILE A 267 18.27 -0.29 -2.79
N THR A 268 19.13 -0.95 -2.03
CA THR A 268 19.67 -0.50 -0.74
C THR A 268 21.19 -0.64 -0.72
N GLY A 269 21.86 -0.10 0.29
CA GLY A 269 23.33 -0.19 0.43
C GLY A 269 24.08 0.94 -0.24
N ILE A 270 23.37 1.97 -0.71
CA ILE A 270 23.96 3.20 -1.23
C ILE A 270 24.10 4.18 -0.06
N THR A 271 25.27 4.77 0.08
CA THR A 271 25.52 5.86 1.02
C THR A 271 25.79 7.13 0.22
N THR A 272 25.04 8.18 0.53
CA THR A 272 25.20 9.50 -0.09
C THR A 272 26.47 10.17 0.44
N ARG A 273 26.94 11.21 -0.26
CA ARG A 273 28.18 11.92 0.11
C ARG A 273 28.13 12.55 1.50
N ASP A 274 26.94 12.90 1.99
CA ASP A 274 26.73 13.46 3.33
C ASP A 274 26.51 12.39 4.42
N GLY A 275 26.73 11.10 4.10
CA GLY A 275 26.67 10.00 5.05
C GLY A 275 25.28 9.39 5.24
N ARG A 276 24.23 9.96 4.63
CA ARG A 276 22.88 9.37 4.70
C ARG A 276 22.78 8.13 3.84
N ARG A 277 22.02 7.13 4.29
CA ARG A 277 21.68 5.96 3.46
C ARG A 277 20.68 6.38 2.38
N ALA A 278 20.82 5.84 1.18
CA ALA A 278 19.88 6.03 0.09
C ALA A 278 19.11 4.74 -0.20
N ARG A 279 17.80 4.91 -0.39
CA ARG A 279 16.90 3.86 -0.82
C ARG A 279 16.29 4.23 -2.16
N VAL A 280 16.38 3.31 -3.12
CA VAL A 280 15.92 3.57 -4.49
C VAL A 280 14.79 2.60 -4.82
N TYR A 281 13.57 3.10 -4.93
CA TYR A 281 12.41 2.29 -5.30
C TYR A 281 12.34 2.10 -6.82
N LEU A 282 12.19 0.86 -7.27
CA LEU A 282 11.92 0.56 -8.68
C LEU A 282 10.42 0.42 -8.89
N ILE A 283 9.82 1.36 -9.61
CA ILE A 283 8.39 1.41 -9.88
C ILE A 283 8.14 0.96 -11.32
N GLY A 284 7.55 -0.22 -11.47
CA GLY A 284 7.17 -0.76 -12.76
C GLY A 284 5.89 -0.10 -13.27
N VAL A 285 5.99 0.57 -14.41
CA VAL A 285 4.86 0.94 -15.25
C VAL A 285 4.64 -0.20 -16.25
N PRO A 286 3.50 -0.90 -16.18
CA PRO A 286 3.23 -2.09 -17.00
C PRO A 286 2.77 -1.67 -18.41
N LEU A 287 3.62 -0.95 -19.15
CA LEU A 287 3.39 -0.56 -20.54
C LEU A 287 4.63 -0.93 -21.37
N LEU A 288 4.42 -1.47 -22.57
CA LEU A 288 5.49 -1.67 -23.53
C LEU A 288 5.89 -0.36 -24.20
N ALA A 289 7.12 -0.29 -24.73
CA ALA A 289 7.63 0.87 -25.46
C ALA A 289 6.71 1.33 -26.60
N GLU A 290 6.12 0.39 -27.35
CA GLU A 290 5.16 0.71 -28.41
C GLU A 290 3.85 1.33 -27.87
N GLN A 291 3.39 0.94 -26.69
CA GLN A 291 2.15 1.45 -26.09
C GLN A 291 2.39 2.85 -25.56
N ILE A 292 3.56 3.08 -24.98
CA ILE A 292 4.02 4.40 -24.55
C ILE A 292 4.04 5.37 -25.73
N LYS A 293 4.57 4.93 -26.89
CA LYS A 293 4.62 5.74 -28.11
C LYS A 293 3.25 5.98 -28.75
N LYS A 294 2.36 4.98 -28.74
CA LYS A 294 1.05 5.05 -29.41
C LYS A 294 0.01 5.83 -28.61
N ASP A 295 0.08 5.81 -27.29
CA ASP A 295 -0.93 6.36 -26.39
C ASP A 295 -0.25 7.20 -25.31
N GLU A 296 0.17 8.42 -25.70
CA GLU A 296 0.89 9.33 -24.82
C GLU A 296 0.05 9.72 -23.60
N ALA A 297 -1.26 9.95 -23.77
CA ALA A 297 -2.16 10.28 -22.68
C ALA A 297 -2.19 9.18 -21.61
N LEU A 298 -2.24 7.91 -22.03
CA LEU A 298 -2.12 6.79 -21.10
C LEU A 298 -0.74 6.74 -20.43
N ALA A 299 0.33 6.96 -21.18
CA ALA A 299 1.69 6.97 -20.64
C ALA A 299 1.88 8.06 -19.57
N VAL A 300 1.44 9.29 -19.83
CA VAL A 300 1.44 10.41 -18.88
C VAL A 300 0.63 10.04 -17.64
N LYS A 301 -0.59 9.51 -17.82
CA LYS A 301 -1.44 9.06 -16.71
C LYS A 301 -0.74 7.99 -15.85
N ARG A 302 -0.02 7.05 -16.45
CA ARG A 302 0.73 6.02 -15.70
C ARG A 302 1.97 6.60 -15.01
N ALA A 303 2.65 7.56 -15.62
CA ALA A 303 3.77 8.26 -15.00
C ALA A 303 3.32 9.06 -13.77
N ILE A 304 2.19 9.78 -13.85
CA ILE A 304 1.60 10.50 -12.71
C ILE A 304 1.27 9.53 -11.58
N GLN A 305 0.60 8.41 -11.89
CA GLN A 305 0.32 7.38 -10.89
C GLN A 305 1.59 6.76 -10.28
N ALA A 306 2.67 6.66 -11.05
CA ALA A 306 3.95 6.19 -10.55
C ALA A 306 4.60 7.22 -9.62
N ALA A 307 4.49 8.51 -9.94
CA ALA A 307 4.95 9.60 -9.08
C ALA A 307 4.15 9.69 -7.77
N GLU A 308 2.82 9.54 -7.83
CA GLU A 308 1.97 9.41 -6.65
C GLU A 308 2.40 8.21 -5.79
N LEU A 309 2.65 7.05 -6.41
CA LEU A 309 3.13 5.87 -5.70
C LEU A 309 4.52 6.10 -5.09
N ALA A 310 5.44 6.76 -5.79
CA ALA A 310 6.76 7.10 -5.28
C ALA A 310 6.67 8.03 -4.07
N HIS A 311 5.86 9.08 -4.17
CA HIS A 311 5.62 10.02 -3.09
C HIS A 311 5.03 9.31 -1.87
N HIS A 312 4.05 8.44 -2.08
CA HIS A 312 3.56 7.56 -1.03
C HIS A 312 4.73 6.74 -0.43
N LEU A 313 5.55 6.08 -1.24
CA LEU A 313 6.72 5.35 -0.71
C LEU A 313 7.77 6.23 -0.01
N GLY A 314 7.58 7.55 0.10
CA GLY A 314 8.46 8.49 0.78
C GLY A 314 9.56 9.02 -0.12
N ALA A 315 9.54 8.72 -1.42
CA ALA A 315 10.54 9.25 -2.33
C ALA A 315 10.44 10.78 -2.40
N SER A 316 11.56 11.47 -2.27
CA SER A 316 11.64 12.93 -2.43
C SER A 316 11.77 13.36 -3.89
N VAL A 317 12.09 12.42 -4.78
CA VAL A 317 12.24 12.64 -6.23
C VAL A 317 11.96 11.35 -6.98
N ILE A 318 11.42 11.47 -8.19
CA ILE A 318 11.23 10.36 -9.13
C ILE A 318 11.93 10.60 -10.46
N GLY A 319 12.71 9.61 -10.90
CA GLY A 319 13.31 9.55 -12.22
C GLY A 319 12.42 8.80 -13.22
N LEU A 320 12.11 9.42 -14.36
CA LEU A 320 11.47 8.76 -15.49
C LEU A 320 12.54 8.05 -16.34
N GLY A 321 12.62 6.73 -16.24
CA GLY A 321 13.61 5.93 -16.95
C GLY A 321 13.18 5.50 -18.35
N ALA A 322 14.17 5.22 -19.21
CA ALA A 322 13.99 4.65 -20.55
C ALA A 322 12.93 5.40 -21.38
N PHE A 323 11.95 4.72 -22.00
CA PHE A 323 10.93 5.39 -22.82
C PHE A 323 9.99 6.31 -22.03
N MET A 324 9.98 6.23 -20.69
CA MET A 324 9.19 7.16 -19.87
C MET A 324 9.83 8.55 -19.78
N SER A 325 11.14 8.69 -20.05
CA SER A 325 11.86 9.97 -19.95
C SER A 325 11.40 11.01 -20.96
N VAL A 326 10.84 10.55 -22.09
CA VAL A 326 10.34 11.40 -23.19
C VAL A 326 8.84 11.71 -23.10
N VAL A 327 8.11 11.05 -22.20
CA VAL A 327 6.65 11.14 -22.10
C VAL A 327 6.21 12.52 -21.60
N GLY A 328 5.20 13.11 -22.25
CA GLY A 328 4.56 14.33 -21.76
C GLY A 328 5.54 15.50 -21.68
N GLU A 329 6.11 15.89 -22.82
CA GLU A 329 7.10 16.96 -22.94
C GLU A 329 8.34 16.71 -22.05
N LYS A 330 8.98 15.55 -22.23
CA LYS A 330 10.16 15.13 -21.43
C LYS A 330 9.93 15.14 -19.91
N GLY A 331 8.70 14.84 -19.49
CA GLY A 331 8.28 14.77 -18.09
C GLY A 331 7.57 16.02 -17.55
N ALA A 332 7.48 17.13 -18.29
CA ALA A 332 6.85 18.35 -17.81
C ALA A 332 5.35 18.15 -17.49
N ALA A 333 4.61 17.40 -18.32
CA ALA A 333 3.21 17.08 -18.06
C ALA A 333 3.00 16.25 -16.79
N VAL A 334 3.97 15.38 -16.49
CA VAL A 334 3.99 14.57 -15.26
C VAL A 334 4.28 15.46 -14.07
N GLN A 335 5.28 16.34 -14.18
CA GLN A 335 5.65 17.29 -13.13
C GLN A 335 4.48 18.20 -12.72
N ARG A 336 3.67 18.67 -13.68
CA ARG A 336 2.48 19.52 -13.42
C ARG A 336 1.47 18.89 -12.43
N HIS A 337 1.44 17.56 -12.34
CA HIS A 337 0.50 16.82 -11.48
C HIS A 337 1.22 15.97 -10.42
N SER A 338 2.54 15.97 -10.41
CA SER A 338 3.33 15.15 -9.49
C SER A 338 3.42 15.83 -8.13
N PRO A 339 3.18 15.10 -7.03
CA PRO A 339 3.38 15.63 -5.68
C PRO A 339 4.86 15.76 -5.30
N ILE A 340 5.78 15.21 -6.11
CA ILE A 340 7.23 15.25 -5.90
C ILE A 340 7.96 15.71 -7.17
N PRO A 341 9.17 16.28 -7.05
CA PRO A 341 10.03 16.56 -8.19
C PRO A 341 10.21 15.35 -9.12
N VAL A 342 10.12 15.61 -10.42
CA VAL A 342 10.27 14.65 -11.51
C VAL A 342 11.52 15.02 -12.31
N THR A 343 12.37 14.04 -12.58
CA THR A 343 13.52 14.20 -13.48
C THR A 343 13.46 13.17 -14.60
N ASN A 344 13.94 13.54 -15.78
CA ASN A 344 14.12 12.63 -16.91
C ASN A 344 15.56 12.10 -17.00
N GLY A 345 16.44 12.51 -16.07
CA GLY A 345 17.84 12.07 -16.02
C GLY A 345 18.76 12.68 -17.07
N GLY A 346 18.26 13.55 -17.96
CA GLY A 346 19.00 14.04 -19.12
C GLY A 346 20.31 14.73 -18.78
N SER A 347 20.31 15.58 -17.76
CA SER A 347 21.50 16.31 -17.32
C SER A 347 22.61 15.40 -16.80
N LEU A 348 22.25 14.33 -16.07
CA LEU A 348 23.21 13.33 -15.61
C LEU A 348 23.80 12.56 -16.79
N THR A 349 22.96 12.12 -17.73
CA THR A 349 23.42 11.40 -18.92
C THR A 349 24.31 12.26 -19.81
N ALA A 350 23.96 13.53 -20.05
CA ALA A 350 24.80 14.47 -20.78
C ALA A 350 26.16 14.68 -20.09
N GLY A 351 26.15 14.80 -18.75
CA GLY A 351 27.37 14.86 -17.95
C GLY A 351 28.26 13.62 -18.10
N SER A 352 27.66 12.42 -18.08
CA SER A 352 28.38 11.17 -18.31
C SER A 352 28.96 11.05 -19.71
N VAL A 353 28.22 11.49 -20.75
CA VAL A 353 28.72 11.55 -22.13
C VAL A 353 29.91 12.49 -22.22
N ARG A 354 29.83 13.68 -21.61
CA ARG A 354 30.95 14.64 -21.57
C ARG A 354 32.21 14.04 -20.92
N LEU A 355 32.05 13.36 -19.78
CA LEU A 355 33.18 12.69 -19.11
C LEU A 355 33.77 11.57 -19.97
N GLY A 356 32.93 10.81 -20.67
CA GLY A 356 33.39 9.79 -21.62
C GLY A 356 34.16 10.38 -22.80
N LEU A 357 33.70 11.52 -23.33
CA LEU A 357 34.39 12.25 -24.39
C LEU A 357 35.75 12.78 -23.92
N GLN A 358 35.86 13.27 -22.68
CA GLN A 358 37.14 13.70 -22.10
C GLN A 358 38.15 12.54 -22.04
N ALA A 359 37.71 11.37 -21.56
CA ALA A 359 38.56 10.18 -21.52
C ALA A 359 38.95 9.67 -22.93
N LEU A 360 38.08 9.88 -23.94
CA LEU A 360 38.39 9.61 -25.34
C LEU A 360 39.41 10.61 -25.91
N THR A 361 39.28 11.90 -25.56
CA THR A 361 40.22 12.94 -26.00
C THR A 361 41.62 12.75 -25.47
N GLU A 362 41.78 12.21 -24.26
CA GLU A 362 43.10 11.85 -23.71
C GLU A 362 43.74 10.66 -24.44
N ARG A 363 42.93 9.78 -25.06
CA ARG A 363 43.41 8.55 -25.73
C ARG A 363 43.61 8.69 -27.23
N LEU A 364 42.86 9.59 -27.88
CA LEU A 364 42.80 9.74 -29.33
C LEU A 364 43.13 11.17 -29.77
N SER A 365 43.90 11.91 -28.96
CA SER A 365 44.22 13.33 -29.14
C SER A 365 44.60 13.67 -30.58
N ASP A 366 45.43 12.84 -31.20
CA ASP A 366 46.02 13.10 -32.52
C ASP A 366 45.05 12.81 -33.68
N GLN A 367 43.92 12.14 -33.40
CA GLN A 367 42.93 11.73 -34.41
C GLN A 367 41.65 12.57 -34.36
N LEU A 368 41.47 13.39 -33.33
CA LEU A 368 40.22 14.09 -33.07
C LEU A 368 39.99 15.33 -33.95
N GLU A 369 41.04 16.05 -34.32
CA GLU A 369 40.92 17.24 -35.18
C GLU A 369 40.36 16.91 -36.58
N SER A 370 40.52 15.67 -37.04
CA SER A 370 39.99 15.17 -38.32
C SER A 370 38.76 14.28 -38.19
N ALA A 371 38.31 14.00 -36.96
CA ALA A 371 37.20 13.08 -36.71
C ALA A 371 35.84 13.80 -36.87
N THR A 372 34.90 13.12 -37.52
CA THR A 372 33.49 13.55 -37.56
C THR A 372 32.70 12.81 -36.48
N VAL A 373 32.03 13.57 -35.61
CA VAL A 373 31.17 13.01 -34.57
C VAL A 373 29.71 13.08 -35.02
N ALA A 374 29.06 11.92 -35.16
CA ALA A 374 27.64 11.82 -35.43
C ALA A 374 26.86 11.66 -34.12
N VAL A 375 26.01 12.63 -33.79
CA VAL A 375 25.09 12.55 -32.63
C VAL A 375 23.74 12.02 -33.10
N VAL A 376 23.51 10.73 -32.92
CA VAL A 376 22.24 10.09 -33.29
C VAL A 376 21.19 10.39 -32.22
N GLY A 377 20.14 11.13 -32.60
CA GLY A 377 19.05 11.49 -31.69
C GLY A 377 19.22 12.83 -30.97
N ALA A 378 19.92 13.80 -31.56
CA ALA A 378 20.22 15.12 -30.98
C ALA A 378 19.00 15.92 -30.45
N ASN A 379 17.78 15.65 -30.94
CA ASN A 379 16.54 16.26 -30.43
C ASN A 379 15.98 15.58 -29.17
N GLY A 380 16.64 14.52 -28.70
CA GLY A 380 16.28 13.71 -27.54
C GLY A 380 16.43 14.45 -26.21
N VAL A 381 16.37 13.71 -25.11
CA VAL A 381 16.51 14.26 -23.74
C VAL A 381 17.97 14.61 -23.41
N VAL A 382 18.93 14.03 -24.13
CA VAL A 382 20.39 14.08 -23.90
C VAL A 382 21.08 14.66 -25.11
#